data_AF-A0A941AVX7-F1
#
_entry.id   AF-A0A941AVX7-F1
#
_cell.length_a   1.000
_cell.length_b   1.000
_cell.length_c   1.000
_cell.angle_alpha   90.00
_cell.angle_beta   90.00
_cell.angle_gamma   90.00
#
_symmetry.space_group_name_H-M   'P 1'
#
loop_
_entity.id
_entity.type
_entity.pdbx_description
1 polymer ?
#
loop_
_entity_poly.entity_id
_entity_poly.type
_entity_poly.pdbx_seq_one_letter_code
_entity_poly.pdbx_strand_id
1 'polypeptide(L)'
;MKKKISIVIFTFTAVLAGRLFCGVYVHDEFLERNLFIKHRPIWKWKFYSPIGQSNTNIERLSKEKQIEQKYFNEFIKDQGLSR
;
A
#
# COMPACT_ATOMS: atom_id res chain seq x y z
N MET A 1 -0.44 -29.17 -24.38
CA MET A 1 -0.81 -27.74 -24.56
C MET A 1 -1.68 -27.20 -23.42
N LYS A 2 -2.79 -27.86 -23.06
CA LYS A 2 -3.69 -27.43 -21.96
C LYS A 2 -2.99 -27.21 -20.61
N LYS A 3 -2.07 -28.11 -20.20
CA LYS A 3 -1.27 -27.96 -18.97
C LYS A 3 -0.38 -26.70 -18.96
N LYS A 4 0.25 -26.37 -20.09
CA LYS A 4 1.09 -25.16 -20.21
C LYS A 4 0.25 -23.89 -20.06
N ILE A 5 -0.93 -23.85 -20.69
CA ILE A 5 -1.86 -22.73 -20.57
C ILE A 5 -2.35 -22.57 -19.13
N SER A 6 -2.69 -23.67 -18.46
CA SER A 6 -3.11 -23.65 -17.05
C SER A 6 -2.02 -23.10 -16.13
N ILE A 7 -0.76 -23.49 -16.34
CA ILE A 7 0.38 -22.95 -15.58
C ILE A 7 0.52 -21.45 -15.80
N VAL A 8 0.41 -20.97 -17.05
CA VAL A 8 0.49 -19.54 -17.36
C VAL A 8 -0.63 -18.75 -16.68
N ILE A 9 -1.87 -19.25 -16.74
CA ILE A 9 -3.01 -18.60 -16.09
C ILE A 9 -2.79 -18.55 -14.58
N PHE A 10 -2.41 -19.66 -13.97
CA PHE A 10 -2.16 -19.72 -12.52
C PHE A 10 -1.07 -18.74 -12.08
N THR A 11 0.07 -18.73 -12.77
CA THR A 11 1.17 -17.81 -12.48
C THR A 11 0.74 -16.36 -12.66
N PHE A 12 0.00 -16.04 -13.73
CA PHE A 12 -0.51 -14.69 -13.96
C PHE A 12 -1.46 -14.24 -12.86
N THR A 13 -2.39 -15.11 -12.44
CA THR A 13 -3.33 -14.83 -11.34
C THR A 13 -2.58 -14.64 -10.02
N ALA A 14 -1.58 -15.46 -9.72
CA ALA A 14 -0.77 -15.33 -8.51
C ALA A 14 0.02 -14.02 -8.47
N VAL A 15 0.64 -13.63 -9.59
CA VAL A 15 1.36 -12.35 -9.72
C VAL A 15 0.40 -11.17 -9.58
N LEU A 16 -0.78 -11.25 -10.21
CA LEU A 16 -1.80 -10.20 -10.12
C LEU A 16 -2.34 -10.05 -8.69
N ALA A 17 -2.61 -11.16 -8.01
CA ALA A 17 -3.03 -11.16 -6.61
C ALA A 17 -1.94 -10.55 -5.72
N GLY A 18 -0.68 -10.97 -5.87
CA GLY A 18 0.45 -10.37 -5.15
C GLY A 18 0.56 -8.86 -5.40
N ARG A 19 0.36 -8.40 -6.63
CA ARG A 19 0.44 -6.97 -6.95
C ARG A 19 -0.69 -6.14 -6.35
N LEU A 20 -1.90 -6.70 -6.28
CA LEU A 20 -3.09 -6.05 -5.76
C LEU A 20 -3.14 -6.06 -4.22
N PHE A 21 -2.71 -7.15 -3.60
CA PHE A 21 -2.81 -7.35 -2.15
C PHE A 21 -1.51 -7.10 -1.38
N CYS A 22 -0.34 -7.06 -2.01
CA CYS A 22 0.89 -6.66 -1.32
C CYS A 22 1.22 -5.19 -1.57
N GLY A 23 1.82 -4.56 -0.57
CA GLY A 23 2.31 -3.19 -0.67
C GLY A 23 3.56 -2.99 0.18
N VAL A 24 4.19 -1.84 -0.02
CA VAL A 24 5.30 -1.36 0.79
C VAL A 24 4.90 -0.02 1.40
N TYR A 25 5.13 0.16 2.69
CA TYR A 25 5.04 1.48 3.30
C TYR A 25 6.39 1.96 3.81
N VAL A 26 6.55 3.28 3.86
CA VAL A 26 7.74 3.91 4.44
C VAL A 26 7.36 4.39 5.83
N HIS A 27 8.14 3.97 6.84
CA HIS A 27 7.98 4.49 8.19
C HIS A 27 8.49 5.94 8.26
N ASP A 28 7.71 6.79 8.92
CA ASP A 28 7.99 8.23 9.00
C ASP A 28 9.26 8.53 9.81
N GLU A 29 9.66 7.63 10.72
CA GLU A 29 10.78 7.87 11.64
C GLU A 29 12.13 7.34 11.13
N PHE A 30 12.13 6.25 10.33
CA PHE A 30 13.36 5.50 10.03
C PHE A 30 13.67 5.32 8.53
N LEU A 31 12.88 5.91 7.61
CA LEU A 31 13.02 5.70 6.14
C LEU A 31 12.98 4.22 5.70
N GLU A 32 12.67 3.31 6.63
CA GLU A 32 12.60 1.88 6.40
C GLU A 32 11.37 1.53 5.59
N ARG A 33 11.56 0.60 4.65
CA ARG A 33 10.52 0.09 3.76
C ARG A 33 10.00 -1.22 4.32
N ASN A 34 8.74 -1.23 4.71
CA ASN A 34 8.09 -2.38 5.30
C ASN A 34 7.08 -2.98 4.33
N LEU A 35 7.22 -4.28 4.07
CA LEU A 35 6.25 -5.04 3.28
C LEU A 35 5.04 -5.36 4.14
N PHE A 36 3.84 -5.21 3.57
CA PHE A 36 2.60 -5.54 4.26
C PHE A 36 1.55 -6.10 3.29
N ILE A 37 0.57 -6.79 3.87
CA ILE A 37 -0.60 -7.31 3.16
C ILE A 37 -1.73 -6.30 3.32
N LYS A 38 -2.26 -5.81 2.21
CA LYS A 38 -3.41 -4.91 2.14
C LYS A 38 -4.68 -5.68 2.46
N HIS A 39 -5.57 -5.05 3.24
CA HIS A 39 -6.87 -5.63 3.57
C HIS A 39 -7.86 -5.65 2.38
N ARG A 40 -7.63 -4.83 1.33
CA ARG A 40 -8.41 -4.82 0.08
C ARG A 40 -7.53 -4.65 -1.17
N PRO A 41 -7.95 -5.16 -2.35
CA PRO A 41 -7.14 -5.10 -3.56
C PRO A 41 -7.08 -3.69 -4.14
N ILE A 42 -5.88 -3.12 -4.27
CA ILE A 42 -5.66 -1.87 -4.99
C ILE A 42 -4.35 -1.88 -5.78
N TRP A 43 -4.31 -1.13 -6.88
CA TRP A 43 -3.12 -1.05 -7.74
C TRP A 43 -1.94 -0.28 -7.10
N LYS A 44 -2.19 0.52 -6.06
CA LYS A 44 -1.14 1.27 -5.35
C LYS A 44 -0.15 0.31 -4.69
N TRP A 45 1.15 0.52 -4.89
CA TRP A 45 2.20 -0.30 -4.29
C TRP A 45 2.84 0.36 -3.07
N LYS A 46 3.20 1.64 -3.20
CA LYS A 46 3.91 2.41 -2.17
C LYS A 46 2.94 3.28 -1.38
N PHE A 47 3.06 3.27 -0.06
CA PHE A 47 2.30 4.09 0.88
C PHE A 47 3.29 4.90 1.74
N TYR A 48 2.99 6.16 1.99
CA TYR A 48 3.78 7.01 2.88
C TYR A 48 2.85 8.04 3.53
N SER A 49 3.24 8.61 4.66
CA SER A 49 2.50 9.68 5.32
C SER A 49 3.04 11.03 4.86
N PRO A 50 2.31 11.82 4.04
CA PRO A 50 2.75 13.18 3.73
C PRO A 50 2.88 14.10 4.95
N ILE A 51 2.17 13.79 6.04
CA ILE A 51 2.20 14.55 7.29
C ILE A 51 3.36 14.12 8.18
N GLY A 52 3.79 12.85 8.09
CA GLY A 52 4.80 12.30 8.98
C GLY A 52 4.35 12.37 10.44
N GLN A 53 5.27 12.78 11.32
CA GLN A 53 5.01 13.10 12.72
C GLN A 53 4.44 14.51 12.96
N SER A 54 4.12 15.28 11.92
CA SER A 54 3.66 16.66 12.09
C SER A 54 2.23 16.71 12.67
N ASN A 55 1.95 17.66 13.55
CA ASN A 55 0.59 17.99 14.00
C ASN A 55 -0.23 18.75 12.94
N THR A 56 0.12 18.64 11.66
CA THR A 56 -0.56 19.36 10.58
C THR A 56 -1.89 18.70 10.26
N ASN A 57 -2.97 19.49 10.18
CA ASN A 57 -4.28 18.99 9.72
C ASN A 57 -4.22 18.57 8.25
N ILE A 58 -4.82 17.41 7.94
CA ILE A 58 -4.93 16.86 6.57
C ILE A 58 -5.45 17.92 5.59
N GLU A 59 -6.41 18.74 6.02
CA GLU A 59 -7.05 19.78 5.20
C GLU A 59 -6.08 20.84 4.64
N ARG A 60 -4.90 21.01 5.25
CA ARG A 60 -3.87 21.96 4.79
C ARG A 60 -2.98 21.39 3.69
N LEU A 61 -3.06 20.09 3.41
CA LEU A 61 -2.31 19.45 2.34
C LEU A 61 -2.95 19.74 0.97
N SER A 62 -2.15 19.65 -0.09
CA SER A 62 -2.69 19.60 -1.46
C SER A 62 -3.62 18.38 -1.61
N LYS A 63 -4.61 18.46 -2.51
CA LYS A 63 -5.58 17.36 -2.73
C LYS A 63 -4.92 16.00 -2.94
N GLU A 64 -3.81 15.95 -3.67
CA GLU A 64 -3.03 14.73 -3.90
C GLU A 64 -2.44 14.17 -2.61
N LYS A 65 -1.83 15.03 -1.79
CA LYS A 65 -1.28 14.64 -0.49
C LYS A 65 -2.39 14.25 0.50
N GLN A 66 -3.57 14.87 0.43
CA GLN A 66 -4.72 14.44 1.22
C GLN A 66 -5.15 13.02 0.85
N ILE A 67 -5.20 12.70 -0.44
CA ILE A 67 -5.52 11.36 -0.92
C ILE A 67 -4.47 10.36 -0.46
N GLU A 68 -3.18 10.70 -0.56
CA GLU A 68 -2.09 9.84 -0.07
C GLU A 68 -2.21 9.59 1.43
N GLN A 69 -2.45 10.64 2.24
CA GLN A 69 -2.61 10.49 3.67
C GLN A 69 -3.82 9.63 4.02
N LYS A 70 -4.94 9.74 3.28
CA LYS A 70 -6.10 8.86 3.46
C LYS A 70 -5.73 7.40 3.18
N TYR A 71 -5.00 7.11 2.11
CA TYR A 71 -4.51 5.77 1.84
C TYR A 71 -3.57 5.26 2.92
N PHE A 72 -2.66 6.09 3.42
CA PHE A 72 -1.75 5.70 4.50
C PHE A 72 -2.51 5.38 5.79
N ASN A 73 -3.48 6.23 6.16
CA ASN A 73 -4.31 6.00 7.33
C ASN A 73 -5.05 4.66 7.21
N GLU A 74 -5.76 4.46 6.10
CA GLU A 74 -6.60 3.28 5.88
C GLU A 74 -5.80 1.96 5.81
N PHE A 75 -4.68 1.95 5.07
CA PHE A 75 -3.94 0.71 4.80
C PHE A 75 -2.84 0.42 5.83
N ILE A 76 -2.33 1.43 6.54
CA ILE A 76 -1.18 1.28 7.45
C ILE A 76 -1.57 1.61 8.88
N LYS A 77 -2.04 2.84 9.14
CA LYS A 77 -2.28 3.34 10.51
C LYS A 77 -3.43 2.61 11.19
N ASP A 78 -4.57 2.51 10.53
CA ASP A 78 -5.78 1.88 11.06
C ASP A 78 -5.62 0.36 11.21
N GLN A 79 -4.67 -0.23 10.47
CA GLN A 79 -4.26 -1.64 10.62
C GLN A 79 -3.23 -1.86 11.75
N GLY A 80 -2.81 -0.78 12.43
CA GLY A 80 -1.84 -0.85 13.53
C GLY A 80 -0.41 -1.20 13.10
N LEU A 81 -0.09 -1.03 11.81
CA LEU A 81 1.22 -1.35 11.25
C LEU A 81 2.27 -0.27 11.52
N SER A 82 1.85 1.00 11.55
CA SER A 82 2.71 2.13 11.89
C SER A 82 2.43 2.56 13.33
N ARG A 83 3.15 1.95 14.28
CA ARG A 83 3.20 2.37 15.69
C ARG A 83 4.40 3.24 15.96
#